data_AF-A0A8K0NNS1-F1
#
_entry.id   AF-A0A8K0NNS1-F1
#
_cell.length_a   1.000
_cell.length_b   1.000
_cell.length_c   1.000
_cell.angle_alpha   90.00
_cell.angle_beta   90.00
_cell.angle_gamma   90.00
#
_symmetry.space_group_name_H-M   'P 1'
#
loop_
_entity.id
_entity.type
_entity.pdbx_description
1 polymer ?
#
loop_
_entity_poly.entity_id
_entity_poly.type
_entity_poly.pdbx_seq_one_letter_code
_entity_poly.pdbx_strand_id
1 'polypeptide(L)'
;MAAAAIQATAKHPVKILMLHGFTQSGPLFRTKTRALEKLLAKVLSPVSLVPQLVYPTAPNRLLPSDIPGFVPSAAAPGDDDTYQPDTWAWWRRDDASGSYLLLEEGMTAIARAIGEADG
;
A
#
# COMPACT_ATOMS: atom_id res chain seq x y z
N MET A 1 -20.03 27.56 41.93
CA MET A 1 -18.92 27.18 41.03
C MET A 1 -19.50 26.37 39.88
N ALA A 2 -19.55 26.93 38.68
CA ALA A 2 -19.99 26.19 37.49
C ALA A 2 -18.79 25.44 36.90
N ALA A 3 -18.91 24.13 36.76
CA ALA A 3 -17.92 23.32 36.07
C ALA A 3 -17.91 23.71 34.59
N ALA A 4 -16.75 24.15 34.09
CA ALA A 4 -16.56 24.37 32.67
C ALA A 4 -16.69 23.03 31.95
N ALA A 5 -17.67 22.91 31.06
CA ALA A 5 -17.76 21.77 30.16
C ALA A 5 -16.51 21.76 29.28
N ILE A 6 -15.73 20.68 29.32
CA ILE A 6 -14.64 20.44 28.39
C ILE A 6 -15.31 20.28 27.03
N GLN A 7 -15.27 21.33 26.22
CA GLN A 7 -15.75 21.28 24.85
C GLN A 7 -14.78 20.35 24.11
N ALA A 8 -15.25 19.14 23.79
CA ALA A 8 -14.47 18.21 22.99
C ALA A 8 -14.16 18.89 21.66
N THR A 9 -12.90 19.26 21.44
CA THR A 9 -12.44 19.81 20.16
C THR A 9 -12.82 18.81 19.07
N ALA A 10 -13.63 19.23 18.11
CA ALA A 10 -14.04 18.40 16.99
C ALA A 10 -12.78 17.85 16.30
N LYS A 11 -12.71 16.52 16.15
CA LYS A 11 -11.60 15.87 15.47
C LYS A 11 -11.87 15.86 13.96
N HIS A 12 -10.90 16.30 13.17
CA HIS A 12 -10.97 16.37 11.71
C HIS A 12 -10.22 15.20 11.09
N PRO A 13 -10.85 14.44 10.16
CA PRO A 13 -10.17 13.37 9.47
C PRO A 13 -9.11 13.91 8.50
N VAL A 14 -7.95 13.25 8.44
CA VAL A 14 -6.90 13.49 7.43
C VAL A 14 -6.58 12.18 6.72
N LYS A 15 -6.76 12.15 5.40
CA LYS A 15 -6.51 10.96 4.58
C LYS A 15 -5.04 10.88 4.22
N ILE A 16 -4.46 9.70 4.36
CA ILE A 16 -3.05 9.44 4.02
C ILE A 16 -3.00 8.21 3.12
N LEU A 17 -2.52 8.39 1.90
CA LEU A 17 -2.30 7.32 0.94
C LEU A 17 -1.00 6.57 1.28
N MET A 18 -1.11 5.26 1.45
CA MET A 18 -0.04 4.38 1.94
C MET A 18 0.38 3.41 0.83
N LEU A 19 1.30 3.84 -0.04
CA LEU A 19 1.78 3.04 -1.17
C LEU A 19 2.88 2.07 -0.74
N HIS A 20 2.69 0.78 -1.04
CA HIS A 20 3.67 -0.27 -0.76
C HIS A 20 4.79 -0.32 -1.80
N GLY A 21 5.91 -0.99 -1.45
CA GLY A 21 7.04 -1.23 -2.36
C GLY A 21 6.88 -2.44 -3.28
N PHE A 22 7.89 -2.69 -4.12
CA PHE A 22 7.96 -3.86 -5.02
C PHE A 22 7.80 -5.19 -4.25
N THR A 23 7.14 -6.17 -4.87
CA THR A 23 6.80 -7.49 -4.30
C THR A 23 6.01 -7.44 -2.98
N GLN A 24 5.17 -6.43 -2.79
CA GLN A 24 4.29 -6.31 -1.62
C GLN A 24 2.85 -6.08 -2.04
N SER A 25 1.94 -6.05 -1.07
CA SER A 25 0.52 -5.72 -1.24
C SER A 25 0.09 -4.72 -0.18
N GLY A 26 -1.07 -4.09 -0.35
CA GLY A 26 -1.67 -3.19 0.63
C GLY A 26 -1.83 -3.84 2.02
N PRO A 27 -2.45 -5.03 2.13
CA PRO A 27 -2.57 -5.75 3.41
C PRO A 27 -1.23 -6.08 4.08
N LEU A 28 -0.22 -6.50 3.31
CA LEU A 28 1.12 -6.78 3.82
C LEU A 28 1.79 -5.52 4.35
N PHE A 29 1.74 -4.43 3.58
CA PHE A 29 2.32 -3.14 3.98
C PHE A 29 1.63 -2.58 5.22
N ARG A 30 0.31 -2.69 5.29
CA ARG A 30 -0.49 -2.33 6.45
C ARG A 30 -0.06 -3.11 7.71
N THR A 31 0.16 -4.42 7.58
CA THR A 31 0.66 -5.25 8.69
C THR A 31 2.05 -4.80 9.14
N LYS A 32 2.95 -4.51 8.20
CA LYS A 32 4.32 -4.03 8.50
C LYS A 32 4.35 -2.62 9.10
N THR A 33 3.33 -1.81 8.87
CA THR A 33 3.28 -0.40 9.32
C THR A 33 2.39 -0.17 10.55
N ARG A 34 1.93 -1.22 11.25
CA ARG A 34 1.08 -1.11 12.47
C ARG A 34 1.62 -0.14 13.53
N ALA A 35 2.94 -0.14 13.76
CA ALA A 35 3.56 0.76 14.72
C ALA A 35 3.50 2.23 14.26
N LEU A 36 3.66 2.47 12.95
CA LEU A 36 3.50 3.79 12.34
C LEU A 36 2.05 4.28 12.44
N GLU A 37 1.05 3.42 12.19
CA GLU A 37 -0.38 3.79 12.33
C GLU A 37 -0.66 4.33 13.75
N LYS A 38 -0.16 3.63 14.78
CA LYS A 38 -0.30 4.03 16.19
C LYS A 38 0.41 5.35 16.49
N LEU A 39 1.62 5.52 15.94
CA LEU A 39 2.40 6.75 16.12
C LEU A 39 1.70 7.95 15.47
N LEU A 40 1.19 7.80 14.24
CA LEU A 40 0.44 8.84 13.54
C LEU A 40 -0.79 9.26 14.34
N ALA A 41 -1.59 8.31 14.82
CA ALA A 41 -2.75 8.62 15.65
C ALA A 41 -2.36 9.37 16.94
N LYS A 42 -1.27 8.97 17.58
CA LYS A 42 -0.75 9.63 18.80
C LYS A 42 -0.27 11.05 18.53
N VAL A 43 0.47 11.28 17.44
CA VAL A 43 1.07 12.58 17.11
C VAL A 43 0.04 13.56 16.56
N LEU A 44 -0.98 13.08 15.84
CA LEU A 44 -2.02 13.92 15.24
C LEU A 44 -3.16 14.28 16.21
N SER A 45 -3.38 13.47 17.25
CA SER A 45 -4.47 13.72 18.21
C SER A 45 -4.39 15.08 18.95
N PRO A 46 -3.21 15.60 19.37
CA PRO A 46 -3.10 16.91 20.02
C PRO A 46 -3.51 18.10 19.15
N VAL A 47 -3.46 17.94 17.82
CA VAL A 47 -3.90 18.97 16.84
C VAL A 47 -5.28 18.66 16.27
N SER A 48 -6.06 17.84 16.97
CA SER A 48 -7.43 17.45 16.58
C SER A 48 -7.52 16.81 15.18
N LEU A 49 -6.46 16.16 14.71
CA LEU A 49 -6.45 15.39 13.46
C LEU A 49 -6.60 13.89 13.72
N VAL A 50 -7.38 13.21 12.89
CA VAL A 50 -7.58 11.75 12.93
C VAL A 50 -7.12 11.15 11.60
N PRO A 51 -6.02 10.39 11.58
CA PRO A 51 -5.55 9.78 10.34
C PRO A 51 -6.52 8.71 9.84
N GLN A 52 -6.83 8.76 8.55
CA GLN A 52 -7.51 7.73 7.78
C GLN A 52 -6.51 7.19 6.75
N LEU A 53 -6.05 5.97 6.95
CA LEU A 53 -4.96 5.40 6.16
C LEU A 53 -5.51 4.52 5.04
N VAL A 54 -5.16 4.83 3.79
CA VAL A 54 -5.63 4.14 2.59
C VAL A 54 -4.49 3.28 2.04
N TYR A 55 -4.68 1.96 2.03
CA TYR A 55 -3.66 0.98 1.65
C TYR A 55 -4.06 0.24 0.36
N PRO A 56 -3.95 0.87 -0.81
CA PRO A 56 -4.25 0.18 -2.07
C PRO A 56 -3.19 -0.89 -2.37
N THR A 57 -3.57 -1.89 -3.16
CA THR A 57 -2.64 -2.84 -3.78
C THR A 57 -2.40 -2.42 -5.22
N ALA A 58 -1.15 -2.45 -5.66
CA ALA A 58 -0.77 -2.11 -7.02
C ALA A 58 -1.46 -3.03 -8.06
N PRO A 59 -1.69 -2.57 -9.30
CA PRO A 59 -2.51 -3.32 -10.26
C PRO A 59 -1.78 -4.49 -10.91
N ASN A 60 -0.44 -4.47 -10.93
CA ASN A 60 0.35 -5.45 -11.67
C ASN A 60 0.82 -6.57 -10.74
N ARG A 61 0.25 -7.77 -10.92
CA ARG A 61 0.74 -8.97 -10.23
C ARG A 61 2.02 -9.45 -10.90
N LEU A 62 3.00 -9.81 -10.08
CA LEU A 62 4.29 -10.33 -10.54
C LEU A 62 4.24 -11.85 -10.56
N LEU A 63 4.68 -12.46 -11.67
CA LEU A 63 5.01 -13.87 -11.69
C LEU A 63 6.37 -14.09 -11.01
N PRO A 64 6.66 -15.30 -10.51
CA PRO A 64 7.98 -15.61 -9.98
C PRO A 64 9.12 -15.28 -10.97
N SER A 65 8.89 -15.50 -12.28
CA SER A 65 9.83 -15.18 -13.35
C SER A 65 10.07 -13.67 -13.54
N ASP A 66 9.19 -12.81 -13.04
CA ASP A 66 9.32 -11.35 -13.11
C ASP A 66 10.18 -10.78 -11.97
N ILE A 67 10.57 -11.61 -11.00
CA ILE A 67 11.34 -11.20 -9.83
C ILE A 67 12.83 -11.44 -10.10
N PRO A 68 13.68 -10.39 -10.02
CA PRO A 68 15.12 -10.54 -10.18
C PRO A 68 15.70 -11.59 -9.22
N GLY A 69 16.48 -12.52 -9.75
CA GLY A 69 17.12 -13.58 -8.97
C GLY A 69 16.27 -14.84 -8.75
N PHE A 70 15.11 -14.98 -9.40
CA PHE A 70 14.36 -16.23 -9.40
C PHE A 70 15.14 -17.35 -10.08
N VAL A 71 15.34 -18.47 -9.37
CA VAL A 71 15.90 -19.70 -9.91
C VAL A 71 14.79 -20.75 -9.89
N PRO A 72 14.35 -21.26 -11.06
CA PRO A 72 13.39 -22.36 -11.10
C PRO A 72 13.97 -23.59 -10.39
N SER A 73 13.29 -24.09 -9.36
CA SER A 73 13.69 -25.36 -8.72
C SER A 73 13.42 -26.51 -9.69
N ALA A 74 14.43 -27.35 -9.95
CA ALA A 74 14.31 -28.54 -10.81
C ALA A 74 13.50 -29.69 -10.15
N ALA A 75 13.00 -29.51 -8.92
CA ALA A 75 12.34 -30.55 -8.14
C ALA A 75 10.92 -30.12 -7.72
N ALA A 76 9.98 -30.12 -8.66
CA ALA A 76 8.58 -30.46 -8.43
C ALA A 76 7.85 -30.58 -9.79
N PRO A 77 7.72 -31.80 -10.36
CA PRO A 77 6.70 -32.04 -11.37
C PRO A 77 5.35 -32.04 -10.63
N GLY A 78 4.69 -30.88 -10.54
CA GLY A 78 3.33 -30.77 -9.99
C GLY A 78 3.09 -29.72 -8.90
N ASP A 79 3.99 -28.75 -8.69
CA ASP A 79 3.64 -27.57 -7.86
C ASP A 79 2.82 -26.59 -8.73
N ASP A 80 1.53 -26.92 -8.82
CA ASP A 80 0.39 -26.07 -9.16
C ASP A 80 0.74 -24.78 -9.93
N ASP A 81 0.56 -24.79 -11.26
CA ASP A 81 0.53 -23.60 -12.15
C ASP A 81 -0.49 -22.52 -11.67
N THR A 82 -1.18 -22.76 -10.56
CA THR A 82 -2.13 -21.87 -9.91
C THR A 82 -1.57 -21.10 -8.70
N TYR A 83 -0.35 -21.41 -8.18
CA TYR A 83 0.23 -20.65 -7.07
C TYR A 83 0.66 -19.26 -7.53
N GLN A 84 -0.19 -18.27 -7.28
CA GLN A 84 0.07 -16.88 -7.57
C GLN A 84 0.48 -16.15 -6.28
N PRO A 85 1.78 -15.93 -6.02
CA PRO A 85 2.23 -15.24 -4.81
C PRO A 85 1.60 -13.84 -4.70
N ASP A 86 1.42 -13.35 -3.46
CA ASP A 86 0.88 -12.00 -3.18
C ASP A 86 1.94 -10.91 -3.41
N THR A 87 2.46 -10.88 -4.63
CA THR A 87 3.55 -10.00 -5.05
C THR A 87 3.07 -9.06 -6.14
N TRP A 88 3.12 -7.75 -5.87
CA TRP A 88 2.60 -6.72 -6.78
C TRP A 88 3.60 -5.59 -7.00
N ALA A 89 3.41 -4.87 -8.10
CA ALA A 89 4.21 -3.69 -8.47
C ALA A 89 3.34 -2.60 -9.10
N TRP A 90 3.70 -1.34 -8.83
CA TRP A 90 3.07 -0.18 -9.48
C TRP A 90 3.55 -0.01 -10.93
N TRP A 91 4.83 -0.27 -11.16
CA TRP A 91 5.49 -0.29 -12.47
C TRP A 91 6.69 -1.22 -12.38
N ARG A 92 7.27 -1.59 -13.52
CA ARG A 92 8.53 -2.34 -13.60
C ARG A 92 9.53 -1.61 -14.45
N ARG A 93 10.81 -1.70 -14.10
CA ARG A 93 11.88 -1.27 -14.99
C ARG A 93 12.26 -2.47 -15.85
N ASP A 94 12.26 -2.28 -17.16
CA ASP A 94 12.91 -3.21 -18.07
C ASP A 94 14.42 -2.93 -18.03
N ASP A 95 15.21 -3.90 -17.58
CA ASP A 95 16.67 -3.74 -17.46
C ASP A 95 17.37 -3.66 -18.82
N ALA A 96 16.76 -4.21 -19.88
CA ALA A 96 17.34 -4.19 -21.23
C ALA A 96 17.20 -2.81 -21.89
N SER A 97 15.99 -2.22 -21.85
CA SER A 97 15.73 -0.90 -22.45
C SER A 97 15.86 0.28 -21.48
N GLY A 98 15.86 0.02 -20.16
CA GLY A 98 15.75 1.05 -19.12
C GLY A 98 14.36 1.65 -18.97
N SER A 99 13.37 1.19 -19.74
CA SER A 99 12.01 1.76 -19.76
C SER A 99 11.19 1.37 -18.54
N TYR A 100 10.22 2.22 -18.17
CA TYR A 100 9.23 1.90 -17.14
C TYR A 100 7.97 1.32 -17.77
N LEU A 101 7.80 0.01 -17.62
CA LEU A 101 6.62 -0.72 -18.03
C LEU A 101 5.49 -0.52 -17.01
N LEU A 102 4.25 -0.44 -17.50
CA LEU A 102 3.03 -0.42 -16.69
C LEU A 102 2.88 0.81 -15.76
N LEU A 103 3.67 1.87 -16.02
CA LEU A 103 3.65 3.09 -15.22
C LEU A 103 2.30 3.80 -15.28
N GLU A 104 1.73 3.95 -16.47
CA GLU A 104 0.42 4.59 -16.66
C GLU A 104 -0.70 3.85 -15.92
N GLU A 105 -0.67 2.51 -15.94
CA GLU A 105 -1.64 1.68 -15.22
C GLU A 105 -1.48 1.83 -13.70
N GLY A 106 -0.23 1.87 -13.21
CA GLY A 106 0.08 2.18 -11.82
C GLY A 106 -0.45 3.54 -11.38
N MET A 107 -0.21 4.59 -12.18
CA MET A 107 -0.70 5.94 -11.89
C MET A 107 -2.23 6.03 -11.94
N THR A 108 -2.85 5.34 -12.90
CA THR A 108 -4.32 5.25 -13.01
C THR A 108 -4.92 4.57 -11.78
N ALA A 109 -4.32 3.48 -11.31
CA ALA A 109 -4.76 2.79 -10.10
C ALA A 109 -4.61 3.66 -8.84
N ILE A 110 -3.54 4.45 -8.74
CA ILE A 110 -3.36 5.44 -7.66
C ILE A 110 -4.47 6.50 -7.70
N ALA A 111 -4.70 7.11 -8.86
CA ALA A 111 -5.75 8.12 -9.02
C ALA A 111 -7.14 7.56 -8.68
N ARG A 112 -7.42 6.30 -9.08
CA ARG A 112 -8.64 5.60 -8.70
C ARG A 112 -8.75 5.42 -7.19
N ALA A 113 -7.71 4.96 -6.51
CA ALA A 113 -7.72 4.75 -5.06
C ALA A 113 -7.95 6.05 -4.28
N ILE A 114 -7.40 7.18 -4.78
CA ILE A 114 -7.65 8.53 -4.26
C ILE A 114 -9.13 8.90 -4.43
N GLY A 115 -9.70 8.68 -5.62
CA GLY A 115 -11.11 8.91 -5.89
C GLY A 115 -12.06 8.05 -5.03
N GLU A 116 -11.77 6.76 -4.87
CA GLU A 116 -12.53 5.84 -4.01
C GLU A 116 -12.46 6.20 -2.52
N ALA A 117 -11.42 6.93 -2.11
CA ALA A 117 -11.27 7.46 -0.76
C ALA A 117 -11.92 8.84 -0.57
N ASP A 118 -12.65 9.36 -1.56
CA ASP A 118 -13.24 10.71 -1.58
C ASP A 118 -12.21 11.85 -1.38
N GLY A 119 -11.01 11.77 -1.95
CA GLY A 119 -10.05 12.87 -1.86
C GLY A 119 -8.67 12.63 -2.45
#